data_AF-A0A381U460-F1
#
_entry.id   AF-A0A381U460-F1
#
_cell.length_a   1.000
_cell.length_b   1.000
_cell.length_c   1.000
_cell.angle_alpha   90.00
_cell.angle_beta   90.00
_cell.angle_gamma   90.00
#
_symmetry.space_group_name_H-M   'P 1'
#
loop_
_entity.id
_entity.type
_entity.pdbx_description
1 polymer ?
#
loop_
_entity_poly.entity_id
_entity_poly.type
_entity_poly.pdbx_seq_one_letter_code
_entity_poly.pdbx_strand_id
1 'polypeptide(L)' 'VSELPEGVELPASGIAVPRPSASVMLSRERPGGHEILLGHRVSELPTFPDLWSFPGGGISRVDRQAAQT' A
#
# COMPACT_ATOMS: atom_id res chain seq x y z
N VAL A 1 1.56 -33.02 -5.09
CA VAL A 1 2.83 -33.43 -4.46
C VAL A 1 3.26 -32.25 -3.61
N SER A 2 3.44 -32.45 -2.31
CA SER A 2 3.91 -31.39 -1.41
C SER A 2 5.40 -31.16 -1.68
N GLU A 3 5.82 -29.93 -1.92
CA GLU A 3 7.24 -29.58 -2.18
C GLU A 3 8.13 -29.65 -0.92
N LEU A 4 7.59 -30.13 0.20
CA LEU A 4 8.30 -30.21 1.47
C LEU A 4 9.25 -31.42 1.51
N PRO A 5 10.54 -31.20 1.81
CA PRO A 5 11.48 -32.29 2.06
C PRO A 5 11.05 -33.16 3.25
N GLU A 6 11.46 -34.42 3.22
CA GLU A 6 11.15 -35.39 4.27
C GLU A 6 11.70 -34.93 5.63
N GLY A 7 10.86 -34.96 6.67
CA GLY A 7 11.23 -34.53 8.02
C GLY A 7 11.17 -33.01 8.27
N VAL A 8 10.71 -32.20 7.30
CA VAL A 8 10.54 -30.75 7.46
C VAL A 8 9.08 -30.41 7.79
N GLU A 9 8.86 -29.92 9.01
CA GLU A 9 7.61 -29.28 9.44
C GLU A 9 7.77 -27.76 9.29
N LEU A 10 6.98 -27.13 8.42
CA LEU A 10 6.91 -25.67 8.39
C LEU A 10 6.03 -25.18 9.54
N PRO A 11 6.43 -24.11 10.27
CA PRO A 11 5.55 -23.49 11.23
C PRO A 11 4.29 -22.99 10.52
N ALA A 12 3.13 -23.19 11.15
CA ALA A 12 1.88 -22.63 10.65
C ALA A 12 2.04 -21.10 10.50
N SER A 13 1.87 -20.60 9.28
CA SER A 13 1.92 -19.16 9.05
C SER A 13 0.70 -18.50 9.70
N GLY A 14 0.94 -17.44 10.46
CA GLY A 14 -0.15 -16.62 10.98
C GLY A 14 -0.81 -15.84 9.84
N ILE A 15 -2.15 -15.81 9.82
CA ILE A 15 -2.87 -14.90 8.92
C ILE A 15 -2.64 -13.48 9.42
N ALA A 16 -1.93 -12.67 8.64
CA ALA A 16 -1.75 -11.26 8.96
C ALA A 16 -3.06 -10.50 8.74
N VAL A 17 -3.49 -9.71 9.73
CA VAL A 17 -4.64 -8.81 9.57
C VAL A 17 -4.23 -7.63 8.68
N PRO A 18 -4.96 -7.34 7.59
CA PRO A 18 -4.67 -6.19 6.75
C PRO A 18 -4.69 -4.88 7.54
N ARG A 19 -3.69 -4.02 7.32
CA ARG A 19 -3.65 -2.69 7.93
C ARG A 19 -4.56 -1.74 7.15
N PRO A 20 -5.53 -1.04 7.79
CA PRO A 20 -6.35 -0.05 7.12
C PRO A 20 -5.50 1.08 6.51
N SER A 21 -5.76 1.42 5.26
CA SER A 21 -5.06 2.45 4.50
C SER A 21 -6.03 3.24 3.63
N ALA A 22 -5.61 4.42 3.21
CA ALA A 22 -6.32 5.25 2.25
C ALA A 22 -5.32 5.80 1.22
N SER A 23 -5.78 5.93 -0.03
CA SER A 23 -5.04 6.55 -1.12
C SER A 23 -5.96 7.54 -1.85
N VAL A 24 -5.38 8.60 -2.40
CA VAL A 24 -6.12 9.63 -3.13
C VAL A 24 -5.66 9.69 -4.58
N MET A 25 -6.62 9.65 -5.50
CA MET A 25 -6.39 9.97 -6.91
C MET A 25 -6.71 11.44 -7.13
N LEU A 26 -5.66 12.25 -7.35
CA LEU A 26 -5.82 13.66 -7.71
C LEU A 26 -5.69 13.78 -9.21
N SER A 27 -6.73 14.27 -9.88
CA SER A 27 -6.73 14.53 -11.31
C SER A 27 -6.95 16.01 -11.60
N ARG A 28 -6.47 16.46 -12.76
CA ARG A 28 -6.84 17.77 -13.31
C ARG A 28 -7.03 17.69 -14.81
N GLU A 29 -7.89 18.56 -15.31
CA GLU A 29 -8.12 18.75 -16.74
C GLU A 29 -7.04 19.68 -17.34
N ARG A 30 -6.55 19.32 -18.52
CA ARG A 30 -5.70 20.17 -19.37
C ARG A 30 -6.17 20.07 -20.84
N PRO A 31 -5.87 21.06 -21.68
CA PRO A 31 -6.02 20.89 -23.13
C PRO A 31 -5.22 19.66 -23.59
N GLY A 32 -5.91 18.63 -24.06
CA GLY A 32 -5.29 17.34 -24.43
C GLY A 32 -5.63 16.15 -23.51
N GLY A 33 -6.35 16.37 -22.40
CA GLY A 33 -6.89 15.30 -21.56
C GLY A 33 -6.77 15.55 -20.05
N HIS A 34 -7.08 14.52 -19.27
CA HIS A 34 -6.86 14.52 -17.82
C HIS A 34 -5.46 14.00 -17.51
N GLU A 35 -4.79 14.57 -16.51
CA GLU A 35 -3.66 13.90 -15.87
C GLU A 35 -3.90 13.66 -14.39
N ILE A 36 -3.15 12.68 -13.87
CA ILE A 36 -3.19 12.23 -12.48
C ILE A 36 -1.85 12.49 -11.78
N LEU A 37 -1.91 12.81 -10.49
CA LEU A 37 -0.72 12.92 -9.65
C LEU A 37 -0.27 11.52 -9.21
N LEU A 38 0.97 11.19 -9.53
CA LEU A 38 1.67 10.00 -9.04
C LEU A 38 2.97 10.42 -8.35
N GLY A 39 3.32 9.72 -7.27
CA GLY A 39 4.61 9.85 -6.60
C GLY A 39 5.50 8.65 -6.90
N HIS A 40 6.75 8.93 -7.29
CA HIS A 40 7.80 7.92 -7.35
C HIS A 40 8.32 7.64 -5.93
N ARG A 41 8.28 6.38 -5.52
CA ARG A 41 8.76 5.96 -4.20
C ARG A 41 10.29 5.99 -4.19
N VAL A 42 10.88 6.58 -3.16
CA VAL A 42 12.35 6.62 -3.01
C VAL A 42 12.91 5.23 -2.75
N SER A 43 14.13 4.98 -3.23
CA SER A 43 14.75 3.65 -3.28
C SER A 43 15.05 3.08 -1.88
N GLU A 44 15.14 3.94 -0.86
CA GLU A 44 15.41 3.57 0.52
C GLU A 44 14.17 2.99 1.25
N LEU A 45 12.99 3.02 0.64
CA LEU A 45 11.78 2.51 1.28
C LEU A 45 11.81 0.99 1.40
N PRO A 46 11.46 0.42 2.57
CA PRO A 46 11.54 -1.03 2.83
C PRO A 46 10.49 -1.85 2.07
N THR A 47 9.56 -1.21 1.36
CA THR A 47 8.48 -1.88 0.63
C THR A 47 8.19 -1.12 -0.64
N PHE A 48 8.14 -1.82 -1.77
CA PHE A 48 7.87 -1.25 -3.09
C PHE A 48 8.74 -0.02 -3.42
N PRO A 49 10.08 -0.07 -3.28
CA PRO A 49 10.95 1.03 -3.73
C PRO A 49 10.82 1.22 -5.24
N ASP A 50 11.01 2.46 -5.71
CA ASP A 50 11.03 2.82 -7.14
C ASP A 50 9.73 2.53 -7.93
N LEU A 51 8.62 2.30 -7.23
CA LEU A 51 7.29 2.22 -7.85
C LEU A 51 6.62 3.60 -7.90
N TRP A 52 5.89 3.85 -8.99
CA TRP A 52 4.93 4.95 -9.06
C TRP A 52 3.64 4.56 -8.35
N SER A 53 3.12 5.45 -7.50
CA SER A 53 1.92 5.18 -6.71
C SER A 53 1.10 6.44 -6.48
N PHE A 54 -0.19 6.26 -6.22
CA PHE A 54 -1.02 7.35 -5.70
C PHE A 54 -0.55 7.78 -4.31
N PRO A 55 -0.60 9.07 -3.98
CA PRO A 55 -0.39 9.53 -2.61
C PRO A 55 -1.34 8.81 -1.65
N GLY A 56 -0.84 8.42 -0.49
CA GLY A 56 -1.61 7.65 0.48
C GLY A 56 -0.77 7.12 1.64
N GLY A 57 -1.41 6.35 2.51
CA GLY A 57 -0.77 5.79 3.70
C GLY A 57 -1.73 5.03 4.61
N GLY A 58 -1.22 4.55 5.74
CA GLY A 58 -2.03 3.90 6.77
C GLY A 58 -2.91 4.90 7.50
N ILE A 59 -4.12 4.46 7.91
CA ILE A 59 -5.06 5.29 8.67
C ILE A 59 -4.59 5.44 10.12
N SER A 60 -4.23 6.65 10.49
CA SER A 60 -3.74 7.05 11.80
C SER A 60 -4.87 7.36 12.79
N ARG A 61 -4.49 7.67 14.04
CA ARG A 61 -5.44 8.11 15.07
C ARG A 61 -6.09 9.45 14.71
N VAL A 62 -5.34 10.37 14.10
CA VAL A 62 -5.84 11.71 13.74
C VAL A 62 -6.92 11.60 12.67
N ASP A 63 -6.75 10.70 11.69
CA ASP A 63 -7.74 10.47 10.63
C ASP A 63 -9.09 10.01 11.17
N ARG A 64 -9.06 9.08 12.15
CA ARG A 64 -10.27 8.57 12.80
C ARG A 64 -11.01 9.64 13.60
N GLN A 65 -10.27 10.55 14.22
CA GLN A 65 -10.85 11.66 14.96
C GLN A 65 -11.51 12.67 14.01
N ALA A 66 -10.82 13.03 12.92
CA ALA A 66 -11.35 13.95 11.92
C ALA A 66 -12.64 13.44 11.27
N ALA A 67 -12.76 12.13 11.04
CA ALA A 67 -13.95 11.52 10.45
C ALA A 67 -15.21 11.53 11.33
N GLN A 68 -15.10 11.92 12.61
CA GLN A 68 -16.22 11.98 13.56
C GLN A 68 -16.77 13.39 13.77
N THR A 69 -16.17 14.39 13.12
CA THR A 69 -16.57 15.81 13.11
C THR A 69 -17.24 16.16 11.80
#